data_AF-A0A2A7SCH0-F1
#
_entry.id   AF-A0A2A7SCH0-F1
#
_cell.length_a   1.000
_cell.length_b   1.000
_cell.length_c   1.000
_cell.angle_alpha   90.00
_cell.angle_beta   90.00
_cell.angle_gamma   90.00
#
_symmetry.space_group_name_H-M   'P 1'
#
loop_
_entity.id
_entity.type
_entity.pdbx_description
1 polymer ?
#
loop_
_entity_poly.entity_id
_entity_poly.type
_entity_poly.pdbx_seq_one_letter_code
_entity_poly.pdbx_strand_id
1 'polypeptide(L)' 'MSTMANEFRVDPTPRRADGEYIAHARISSNRLDGVEYDVYLSGDLAAFELREDAIAYARNWARAWLQAAHG' A
#
# COMPACT_ATOMS: atom_id res chain seq x y z
N MET A 1 -18.53 7.19 23.20
CA MET A 1 -18.32 6.01 22.33
C MET A 1 -17.36 6.43 21.24
N SER A 2 -16.06 6.16 21.36
CA SER A 2 -15.10 6.60 20.35
C SER A 2 -13.96 5.60 20.23
N THR A 3 -13.46 5.48 19.00
CA THR A 3 -12.18 4.86 18.58
C THR A 3 -12.20 3.35 18.31
N MET A 4 -12.71 2.97 17.15
CA MET A 4 -12.22 1.80 16.40
C MET A 4 -12.02 2.16 14.94
N ALA A 5 -11.23 3.19 14.65
CA ALA A 5 -10.68 3.35 13.31
C ALA A 5 -9.40 2.52 13.26
N ASN A 6 -9.49 1.33 12.69
CA ASN A 6 -8.30 0.56 12.30
C ASN A 6 -7.61 1.40 11.21
N GLU A 7 -6.66 2.26 11.56
CA GLU A 7 -6.00 3.13 10.58
C GLU A 7 -5.19 2.24 9.63
N PHE A 8 -5.57 2.22 8.35
CA PHE A 8 -4.82 1.53 7.31
C PHE A 8 -3.58 2.35 6.96
N ARG A 9 -2.42 1.70 6.97
CA ARG A 9 -1.15 2.25 6.49
C ARG A 9 -0.84 1.68 5.13
N VAL A 10 -0.38 2.53 4.23
CA VAL A 10 0.06 2.14 2.89
C VAL A 10 1.55 2.42 2.79
N ASP A 11 2.33 1.37 2.53
CA ASP A 11 3.72 1.47 2.09
C ASP A 11 3.79 1.28 0.57
N PRO A 12 3.98 2.36 -0.20
CA PRO A 12 4.10 2.32 -1.65
C PRO A 12 5.56 2.29 -2.11
N THR A 13 6.50 1.88 -1.24
CA THR A 13 7.93 1.94 -1.53
C THR A 13 8.24 0.96 -2.65
N PRO A 14 8.67 1.41 -3.84
CA PRO A 14 8.87 0.51 -4.97
C PRO A 14 10.14 -0.32 -4.80
N ARG A 15 10.10 -1.55 -5.32
CA ARG A 15 11.28 -2.39 -5.47
C ARG A 15 12.05 -1.97 -6.73
N ARG A 16 13.38 -1.97 -6.67
CA ARG A 16 14.20 -1.72 -7.86
C ARG A 16 14.54 -3.04 -8.56
N ALA A 17 14.27 -3.13 -9.86
CA ALA A 17 14.59 -4.30 -10.69
C ALA A 17 15.00 -3.82 -12.09
N ASP A 18 16.12 -4.32 -12.60
CA ASP A 18 16.60 -4.07 -13.98
C ASP A 18 16.65 -2.60 -14.42
N GLY A 19 16.89 -1.68 -13.48
CA GLY A 19 16.94 -0.23 -13.74
C GLY A 19 15.61 0.48 -13.57
N GLU A 20 14.51 -0.25 -13.45
CA GLU A 20 13.15 0.24 -13.24
C GLU A 20 12.72 0.20 -11.77
N TYR A 21 11.66 0.95 -11.47
CA TYR A 21 10.95 0.97 -10.19
C TYR A 21 9.65 0.20 -10.33
N ILE A 22 9.59 -0.95 -9.68
CA ILE A 22 8.41 -1.81 -9.66
C ILE A 22 7.48 -1.32 -8.55
N ALA A 23 6.34 -0.77 -8.97
CA ALA A 23 5.28 -0.36 -8.08
C ALA A 23 4.69 -1.59 -7.39
N HIS A 24 4.58 -1.51 -6.08
CA HIS A 24 3.80 -2.41 -5.26
C HIS A 24 3.25 -1.62 -4.07
N ALA A 25 2.18 -2.13 -3.46
CA ALA A 25 1.58 -1.56 -2.28
C ALA A 25 1.45 -2.63 -1.20
N ARG A 26 2.03 -2.35 -0.03
CA ARG A 26 1.75 -3.09 1.21
C ARG A 26 0.75 -2.28 2.02
N ILE A 27 -0.38 -2.89 2.32
CA ILE A 27 -1.41 -2.33 3.19
C ILE A 27 -1.32 -3.07 4.52
N SER A 28 -1.06 -2.33 5.58
CA SER A 28 -1.01 -2.84 6.94
C SER A 28 -1.99 -2.10 7.83
N SER A 29 -2.30 -2.67 8.99
CA SER A 29 -3.04 -1.98 10.03
C SER A 29 -2.57 -2.43 11.40
N ASN A 30 -2.96 -1.68 12.44
CA ASN A 30 -2.61 -2.01 13.82
C ASN A 30 -3.79 -2.71 14.47
N ARG A 31 -3.54 -3.84 15.11
CA ARG A 31 -4.52 -4.43 16.01
C ARG A 31 -4.68 -3.58 17.26
N LEU A 32 -5.71 -3.88 18.06
CA LEU A 32 -5.99 -3.18 19.33
C LEU A 32 -4.84 -3.28 20.35
N ASP A 33 -4.01 -4.31 20.25
CA ASP A 33 -2.76 -4.50 21.02
C ASP A 33 -1.56 -3.71 20.46
N GLY A 34 -1.78 -2.89 19.42
CA GLY A 34 -0.75 -2.03 18.80
C GLY A 34 0.20 -2.78 17.86
N VAL A 35 -0.01 -4.09 17.66
CA VAL A 35 0.81 -4.91 16.76
C VAL A 35 0.38 -4.67 15.32
N GLU A 36 1.33 -4.23 14.49
CA GLU A 36 1.13 -4.07 13.05
C GLU A 36 1.04 -5.44 12.38
N TYR A 37 0.06 -5.60 11.48
CA TYR A 37 -0.06 -6.77 10.63
C TYR A 37 -0.40 -6.37 9.20
N ASP A 38 0.00 -7.24 8.27
CA ASP A 38 -0.30 -7.06 6.86
C ASP A 38 -1.74 -7.44 6.56
N VAL A 39 -2.47 -6.48 6.00
CA VAL A 39 -3.84 -6.66 5.51
C VAL A 39 -3.81 -7.19 4.08
N TYR A 40 -2.94 -6.60 3.24
CA TYR A 40 -2.80 -7.02 1.85
C TYR A 40 -1.43 -6.65 1.28
N LEU A 41 -0.85 -7.56 0.50
CA LEU A 41 0.30 -7.29 -0.36
C LEU A 41 -0.13 -7.43 -1.81
N SER A 42 0.04 -6.37 -2.60
CA SER A 42 -0.37 -6.38 -4.01
C SER A 42 0.46 -7.32 -4.90
N GLY A 43 1.70 -7.62 -4.50
CA GLY A 43 2.71 -8.07 -5.44
C GLY A 43 3.12 -6.96 -6.41
N ASP A 44 3.78 -7.33 -7.50
CA ASP A 44 4.21 -6.38 -8.53
C ASP A 44 2.99 -5.87 -9.33
N LEU A 45 2.78 -4.56 -9.34
CA LEU A 45 1.66 -3.92 -10.04
C LEU A 45 2.04 -3.46 -11.45
N ALA A 46 3.17 -2.75 -11.58
CA ALA A 46 3.68 -2.19 -12.83
C ALA A 46 5.14 -1.74 -12.65
N ALA A 47 5.89 -1.63 -13.75
CA ALA A 47 7.24 -1.08 -13.79
C ALA A 47 7.23 0.37 -14.31
N PHE A 48 8.08 1.22 -13.73
CA PHE A 48 8.22 2.63 -14.10
C PHE A 48 9.69 3.03 -14.17
N GLU A 49 10.03 3.94 -15.07
CA GLU A 49 11.38 4.51 -15.14
C GLU A 49 11.67 5.45 -13.96
N LEU A 50 10.64 6.15 -13.46
CA LEU A 50 10.75 7.09 -12.34
C LEU A 50 10.16 6.51 -11.06
N ARG A 51 10.89 6.72 -9.95
CA ARG A 51 10.47 6.28 -8.61
C ARG A 51 9.15 6.93 -8.18
N GLU A 52 8.98 8.20 -8.51
CA GLU A 52 7.81 8.99 -8.09
C GLU A 52 6.53 8.49 -8.76
N ASP A 53 6.61 8.07 -10.03
CA ASP A 53 5.48 7.48 -10.75
C ASP A 53 5.08 6.13 -10.14
N ALA A 54 6.05 5.28 -9.83
CA ALA A 54 5.78 4.01 -9.15
C ALA A 54 5.07 4.22 -7.80
N ILE A 55 5.50 5.22 -7.03
CA ILE A 55 4.89 5.57 -5.74
C ILE A 55 3.48 6.12 -5.92
N ALA A 56 3.29 7.05 -6.86
CA ALA A 56 1.99 7.65 -7.14
C ALA A 56 0.98 6.58 -7.59
N TYR A 57 1.43 5.67 -8.45
CA TYR A 57 0.63 4.54 -8.92
C TYR A 57 0.24 3.62 -7.76
N ALA A 58 1.21 3.16 -6.95
CA ALA A 58 0.96 2.28 -5.81
C ALA A 58 0.00 2.91 -4.78
N ARG A 59 0.12 4.22 -4.51
CA ARG A 59 -0.79 4.95 -3.62
C ARG A 59 -2.22 5.01 -4.16
N ASN A 60 -2.38 5.34 -5.45
CA ASN A 60 -3.70 5.41 -6.06
C ASN A 60 -4.36 4.04 -6.10
N TRP A 61 -3.60 3.00 -6.45
CA TRP A 61 -4.06 1.61 -6.41
C TRP A 61 -4.53 1.22 -5.01
N ALA A 62 -3.73 1.49 -3.97
CA ALA A 62 -4.08 1.14 -2.59
C ALA A 62 -5.34 1.87 -2.11
N ARG A 63 -5.51 3.15 -2.47
CA ARG A 63 -6.72 3.92 -2.14
C ARG A 63 -7.96 3.33 -2.82
N ALA A 64 -7.84 2.96 -4.10
CA ALA A 64 -8.94 2.32 -4.83
C ALA A 64 -9.29 0.95 -4.24
N TRP A 65 -8.29 0.16 -3.86
CA TRP A 65 -8.48 -1.13 -3.20
C TRP A 65 -9.19 -0.96 -1.85
N LEU A 66 -8.73 -0.03 -1.01
CA LEU A 66 -9.35 0.26 0.29
C LEU A 66 -10.81 0.71 0.14
N GLN A 67 -11.09 1.57 -0.85
CA GLN A 67 -12.45 2.01 -1.14
C GLN A 67 -13.33 0.85 -1.63
N ALA A 68 -12.81 -0.07 -2.45
CA ALA A 68 -13.57 -1.22 -2.94
C ALA A 68 -13.78 -2.30 -1.86
N ALA A 69 -12.83 -2.46 -0.94
CA ALA A 69 -12.87 -3.48 0.11
C ALA A 69 -13.60 -3.03 1.38
N HIS A 70 -13.59 -1.73 1.70
CA HIS A 70 -14.07 -1.18 2.97
C HIS A 70 -14.94 0.09 2.83
N GLY A 71 -15.19 0.56 1.61
CA GLY A 71 -16.00 1.75 1.33
C GLY A 71 -17.46 1.44 1.03
#